data_AF-A0AAD6ZEH3-F1
#
_entry.id   AF-A0AAD6ZEH3-F1
#
_cell.length_a   1.000
_cell.length_b   1.000
_cell.length_c   1.000
_cell.angle_alpha   90.00
_cell.angle_beta   90.00
_cell.angle_gamma   90.00
#
_symmetry.space_group_name_H-M   'P 1'
#
loop_
_entity.id
_entity.type
_entity.pdbx_description
1 polymer ?
#
loop_
_entity_poly.entity_id
_entity_poly.type
_entity_poly.pdbx_seq_one_letter_code
_entity_poly.pdbx_strand_id
1 'polypeptide(L)'
;MAGAHVSNALVPYYPNSNRDVVKTQEIVGPQGAWALIRTAVLNPTPGRTLHELYMSVGKAVEKHANRAAHGLGLGPHAVAQKIKSYFGDGEERLQKLGLLRTSIPLKLAKHCEKLMKYTLPTESANTQCQAFRVIVELVTLFPGLRMNFVRARCMGGATSIDAICMLWSRPTTSPDEEWVFWNALAATSLSDSTLSTILEDCSIAQLISCDDGRLSISERLLIEHHCSGSNICSALCVRYLVGLLDLARFWLDMSDVKFAVARKLCFEMVRILEDIGVDILELGPIAEWQTPFDYDGVDSLAITLLNGFAIWFSKLEPDIWAIQPWYESFRKFLQILRRPRSAELLPNSSDCAMKGFNNIVPAVYQDVELQVAMDSAEGTPSAKNTVKMDLNCSNNSMSSLQSNIQEPQDPDEQAGSVHESQSGDSHSLASDTEAVESEQEIEEDISSQDSGDKTQRVASGAESHTPDSDARNLQYETEEDISLQSDKGNNITAEMDNDDNSEFDMELDLESKADAGDSRNIYRDVVSANINYTIHNDFSG
;
A
#
# COMPACT_ATOMS: atom_id res chain seq x y z
N MET A 1 29.62 -34.98 35.68
CA MET A 1 28.31 -35.56 35.32
C MET A 1 28.18 -35.49 33.83
N ALA A 2 28.22 -36.64 33.18
CA ALA A 2 28.09 -36.81 31.73
C ALA A 2 26.61 -36.98 31.38
N GLY A 3 26.19 -36.43 30.24
CA GLY A 3 24.83 -36.58 29.73
C GLY A 3 24.67 -35.91 28.38
N ALA A 4 25.17 -36.57 27.33
CA ALA A 4 24.89 -36.21 25.94
C ALA A 4 23.65 -37.00 25.47
N HIS A 5 22.68 -36.30 24.89
CA HIS A 5 21.60 -36.89 24.10
C HIS A 5 21.69 -36.35 22.68
N VAL A 6 21.95 -37.26 21.73
CA VAL A 6 21.88 -37.04 20.29
C VAL A 6 20.69 -37.85 19.78
N SER A 7 19.76 -37.20 19.09
CA SER A 7 18.68 -37.85 18.34
C SER A 7 18.94 -37.63 16.85
N ASN A 8 19.26 -38.73 16.15
CA ASN A 8 19.36 -38.78 14.69
C ASN A 8 17.98 -39.10 14.09
N ALA A 9 17.53 -38.28 13.15
CA ALA A 9 16.38 -38.55 12.30
C ALA A 9 16.84 -39.10 10.93
N LEU A 10 16.13 -40.12 10.46
CA LEU A 10 16.35 -40.86 9.23
C LEU A 10 15.99 -40.06 7.98
N VAL A 11 16.83 -40.17 6.94
CA VAL A 11 16.54 -39.78 5.55
C VAL A 11 16.24 -41.04 4.74
N PRO A 12 15.19 -41.10 3.89
CA PRO A 12 14.94 -42.25 3.04
C PRO A 12 15.72 -42.20 1.72
N TYR A 13 16.25 -43.37 1.36
CA TYR A 13 17.08 -43.68 0.20
C TYR A 13 16.18 -44.18 -0.96
N TYR A 14 16.30 -43.62 -2.16
CA TYR A 14 15.62 -44.13 -3.36
C TYR A 14 16.59 -44.92 -4.25
N PRO A 15 16.26 -46.15 -4.68
CA PRO A 15 17.12 -46.95 -5.54
C PRO A 15 16.90 -46.68 -7.03
N ASN A 16 18.02 -46.61 -7.76
CA ASN A 16 18.14 -46.62 -9.22
C ASN A 16 17.57 -47.92 -9.82
N SER A 17 16.76 -47.81 -10.88
CA SER A 17 16.36 -48.93 -11.73
C SER A 17 16.94 -48.81 -13.14
N ASN A 18 17.64 -49.87 -13.54
CA ASN A 18 18.23 -50.16 -14.85
C ASN A 18 17.28 -49.90 -16.04
N ARG A 19 17.86 -49.36 -17.13
CA ARG A 19 17.29 -49.40 -18.48
C ARG A 19 17.98 -50.49 -19.29
N ASP A 20 17.20 -51.49 -19.68
CA ASP A 20 17.56 -52.44 -20.72
C ASP A 20 17.13 -52.00 -22.11
N VAL A 21 17.92 -52.48 -23.06
CA VAL A 21 17.96 -52.24 -24.50
C VAL A 21 16.72 -52.78 -25.21
N VAL A 22 16.08 -51.96 -26.07
CA VAL A 22 15.17 -52.44 -27.12
C VAL A 22 15.58 -51.86 -28.48
N LYS A 23 15.60 -52.77 -29.45
CA LYS A 23 16.10 -52.65 -30.82
C LYS A 23 15.28 -51.69 -31.70
N THR A 24 16.01 -51.18 -32.69
CA THR A 24 15.65 -50.38 -33.85
C THR A 24 14.44 -50.88 -34.65
N GLN A 25 13.48 -49.98 -34.86
CA GLN A 25 12.55 -50.00 -35.99
C GLN A 25 12.59 -48.63 -36.67
N GLU A 26 12.88 -48.63 -37.97
CA GLU A 26 12.84 -47.43 -38.83
C GLU A 26 11.41 -46.87 -38.84
N ILE A 27 11.23 -45.69 -38.26
CA ILE A 27 10.00 -44.90 -38.38
C ILE A 27 10.41 -43.47 -38.76
N VAL A 28 9.81 -43.01 -39.85
CA VAL A 28 9.83 -41.67 -40.45
C VAL A 28 10.16 -40.55 -39.45
N GLY A 29 11.15 -39.73 -39.81
CA GLY A 29 11.78 -38.75 -38.92
C GLY A 29 10.81 -37.78 -38.21
N PRO A 30 11.04 -37.48 -36.92
CA PRO A 30 10.11 -36.74 -36.06
C PRO A 30 9.85 -35.28 -36.51
N GLN A 31 10.69 -34.69 -37.35
CA GLN A 31 10.54 -33.28 -37.75
C GLN A 31 9.34 -33.01 -38.66
N GLY A 32 8.86 -34.00 -39.44
CA GLY A 32 7.66 -33.85 -40.28
C GLY A 32 6.34 -33.98 -39.52
N ALA A 33 6.30 -34.80 -38.47
CA ALA A 33 5.09 -35.04 -37.66
C ALA A 33 4.77 -33.84 -36.74
N TRP A 34 5.79 -33.17 -36.20
CA TRP A 34 5.59 -31.96 -35.39
C TRP A 34 5.07 -30.77 -36.21
N ALA A 35 5.43 -30.67 -37.49
CA ALA A 35 4.91 -29.64 -38.39
C ALA A 35 3.41 -29.84 -38.67
N LEU A 36 2.97 -31.08 -38.91
CA LEU A 36 1.56 -31.43 -39.12
C LEU A 36 0.71 -31.29 -37.85
N ILE A 37 1.26 -31.63 -36.68
CA ILE A 37 0.61 -31.41 -35.38
C ILE A 37 0.48 -29.91 -35.07
N ARG A 38 1.50 -29.07 -35.37
CA ARG A 38 1.37 -27.61 -35.24
C ARG A 38 0.28 -27.04 -36.15
N THR A 39 0.18 -27.48 -37.41
CA THR A 39 -0.88 -27.00 -38.31
C THR A 39 -2.27 -27.51 -37.95
N ALA A 40 -2.39 -28.71 -37.38
CA ALA A 40 -3.68 -29.24 -36.90
C ALA A 40 -4.14 -28.59 -35.59
N VAL A 41 -3.22 -28.11 -34.75
CA VAL A 41 -3.50 -27.33 -33.52
C VAL A 41 -3.88 -25.88 -33.83
N LEU A 42 -3.52 -25.38 -35.02
CA LEU A 42 -3.83 -24.02 -35.49
C LEU A 42 -5.20 -23.88 -36.16
N ASN A 43 -5.91 -24.97 -36.44
CA ASN A 43 -7.30 -24.87 -36.87
C ASN A 43 -8.17 -24.74 -35.62
N PRO A 44 -8.77 -23.57 -35.35
CA PRO A 44 -9.63 -23.38 -34.20
C PRO A 44 -10.80 -24.36 -34.37
N THR A 45 -10.85 -25.36 -33.50
CA THR A 45 -12.02 -26.21 -33.42
C THR A 45 -13.21 -25.31 -33.09
N PRO A 46 -14.41 -25.54 -33.66
CA PRO A 46 -15.58 -24.70 -33.40
C PRO A 46 -15.86 -24.48 -31.91
N GLY A 47 -15.50 -25.46 -31.06
CA GLY A 47 -15.58 -25.35 -29.60
C GLY A 47 -14.63 -24.30 -28.99
N ARG A 48 -13.40 -24.12 -29.52
CA ARG A 48 -12.49 -23.06 -29.05
C ARG A 48 -12.99 -21.67 -29.42
N THR A 49 -13.45 -21.48 -30.66
CA THR A 49 -14.00 -20.18 -31.09
C THR A 49 -15.27 -19.82 -30.30
N LEU A 50 -16.14 -20.79 -30.03
CA LEU A 50 -17.30 -20.56 -29.17
C LEU A 50 -16.88 -20.23 -27.74
N HIS A 51 -15.92 -20.96 -27.17
CA HIS A 51 -15.40 -20.68 -25.83
C HIS A 51 -14.79 -19.27 -25.73
N GLU A 52 -13.94 -18.88 -26.68
CA GLU A 52 -13.35 -17.54 -26.75
C GLU A 52 -14.43 -16.46 -26.89
N LEU A 53 -15.45 -16.70 -27.72
CA LEU A 53 -16.58 -15.79 -27.87
C LEU A 53 -17.38 -15.66 -26.56
N TYR A 54 -17.69 -16.78 -25.89
CA TYR A 54 -18.38 -16.78 -24.60
C TYR A 54 -17.58 -16.04 -23.52
N MET A 55 -16.26 -16.27 -23.46
CA MET A 55 -15.38 -15.57 -22.52
C MET A 55 -15.28 -14.07 -22.84
N SER A 56 -15.20 -13.71 -24.12
CA SER A 56 -15.18 -12.30 -24.57
C SER A 56 -16.48 -11.58 -24.23
N VAL A 57 -17.64 -12.20 -24.52
CA VAL A 57 -18.96 -11.67 -24.16
C VAL A 57 -19.11 -11.57 -22.65
N GLY A 58 -18.71 -12.60 -21.90
CA GLY A 58 -18.71 -12.58 -20.43
C GLY A 58 -17.91 -11.41 -19.86
N LYS A 59 -16.67 -11.21 -20.33
CA LYS A 59 -15.82 -10.06 -19.96
C LYS A 59 -16.46 -8.72 -20.31
N ALA A 60 -17.12 -8.61 -21.47
CA ALA A 60 -17.77 -7.37 -21.90
C ALA A 60 -19.00 -7.02 -21.04
N VAL A 61 -19.80 -8.04 -20.67
CA VAL A 61 -20.95 -7.90 -19.76
C VAL A 61 -20.46 -7.56 -18.36
N GLU A 62 -19.48 -8.29 -17.83
CA GLU A 62 -18.86 -8.00 -16.53
C GLU A 62 -18.31 -6.57 -16.48
N LYS A 63 -17.60 -6.12 -17.53
CA LYS A 63 -17.09 -4.74 -17.61
C LYS A 63 -18.22 -3.69 -17.65
N HIS A 64 -19.37 -3.99 -18.24
CA HIS A 64 -20.53 -3.08 -18.20
C HIS A 64 -21.23 -3.10 -16.85
N ALA A 65 -21.43 -4.27 -16.26
CA ALA A 65 -22.00 -4.44 -14.93
C ALA A 65 -21.14 -3.73 -13.88
N ASN A 66 -19.82 -3.90 -13.93
CA ASN A 66 -18.87 -3.23 -13.03
C ASN A 66 -18.90 -1.70 -13.25
N ARG A 67 -18.98 -1.21 -14.50
CA ARG A 67 -19.13 0.23 -14.77
C ARG A 67 -20.45 0.79 -14.24
N ALA A 68 -21.55 0.07 -14.42
CA ALA A 68 -22.86 0.47 -13.88
C ALA A 68 -22.84 0.45 -12.34
N ALA A 69 -22.28 -0.59 -11.73
CA ALA A 69 -22.07 -0.68 -10.28
C ALA A 69 -21.23 0.50 -9.77
N HIS A 70 -20.13 0.84 -10.44
CA HIS A 70 -19.33 2.03 -10.11
C HIS A 70 -20.13 3.33 -10.24
N GLY A 71 -20.92 3.49 -11.30
CA GLY A 71 -21.81 4.65 -11.47
C GLY A 71 -22.86 4.76 -10.35
N LEU A 72 -23.29 3.62 -9.80
CA LEU A 72 -24.19 3.55 -8.64
C LEU A 72 -23.46 3.64 -7.29
N GLY A 73 -22.14 3.87 -7.29
CA GLY A 73 -21.36 3.93 -6.05
C GLY A 73 -21.26 2.58 -5.31
N LEU A 74 -21.39 1.48 -6.05
CA LEU A 74 -21.28 0.10 -5.57
C LEU A 74 -19.89 -0.47 -5.85
N GLY A 75 -19.44 -1.36 -4.97
CA GLY A 75 -18.17 -2.07 -5.07
C GLY A 75 -17.02 -1.43 -4.27
N PRO A 76 -15.90 -2.16 -4.12
CA PRO A 76 -14.80 -1.76 -3.25
C PRO A 76 -14.22 -0.37 -3.58
N HIS A 77 -13.90 -0.12 -4.85
CA HIS A 77 -13.30 1.16 -5.28
C HIS A 77 -14.23 2.36 -5.05
N ALA A 78 -15.54 2.21 -5.27
CA ALA A 78 -16.47 3.32 -5.04
C ALA A 78 -16.55 3.69 -3.56
N VAL A 79 -16.54 2.68 -2.66
CA VAL A 79 -16.47 2.92 -1.22
C VAL A 79 -15.11 3.52 -0.83
N ALA A 80 -14.02 3.06 -1.45
CA ALA A 80 -12.69 3.64 -1.27
C ALA A 80 -12.65 5.13 -1.58
N GLN A 81 -13.25 5.54 -2.70
CA GLN A 81 -13.30 6.94 -3.12
C GLN A 81 -14.07 7.78 -2.10
N LYS A 82 -15.17 7.26 -1.54
CA LYS A 82 -15.88 7.93 -0.43
C LYS A 82 -14.98 8.10 0.79
N ILE A 83 -14.19 7.08 1.16
CA ILE A 83 -13.21 7.16 2.25
C ILE A 83 -12.10 8.18 1.94
N LYS A 84 -11.53 8.16 0.74
CA LYS A 84 -10.50 9.14 0.32
C LYS A 84 -11.05 10.57 0.33
N SER A 85 -12.24 10.78 -0.23
CA SER A 85 -12.92 12.07 -0.22
C SER A 85 -13.23 12.58 1.18
N TYR A 86 -13.44 11.66 2.15
CA TYR A 86 -13.59 12.04 3.55
C TYR A 86 -12.31 12.70 4.06
N PHE A 87 -11.11 12.22 3.71
CA PHE A 87 -9.86 12.80 4.21
C PHE A 87 -9.45 14.08 3.47
N GLY A 88 -9.83 14.25 2.20
CA GLY A 88 -9.36 15.37 1.40
C GLY A 88 -7.85 15.34 1.16
N ASP A 89 -7.29 16.49 0.84
CA ASP A 89 -5.89 16.63 0.42
C ASP A 89 -5.10 17.61 1.29
N GLY A 90 -3.77 17.50 1.26
CA GLY A 90 -2.85 18.43 1.92
C GLY A 90 -3.09 18.56 3.43
N GLU A 91 -3.35 19.78 3.88
CA GLU A 91 -3.50 20.10 5.30
C GLU A 91 -4.82 19.57 5.90
N GLU A 92 -5.91 19.55 5.11
CA GLU A 92 -7.19 19.00 5.54
C GLU A 92 -7.04 17.51 5.93
N ARG A 93 -6.27 16.77 5.12
CA ARG A 93 -5.93 15.37 5.39
C ARG A 93 -5.22 15.22 6.73
N LEU A 94 -4.22 16.06 7.01
CA LEU A 94 -3.47 16.00 8.28
C LEU A 94 -4.36 16.28 9.49
N GLN A 95 -5.24 17.28 9.40
CA GLN A 95 -6.19 17.59 10.47
C GLN A 95 -7.15 16.42 10.73
N LYS A 96 -7.72 15.84 9.67
CA LYS A 96 -8.63 14.69 9.79
C LYS A 96 -7.95 13.42 10.30
N LEU A 97 -6.69 13.20 9.96
CA LEU A 97 -5.88 12.13 10.55
C LEU A 97 -5.64 12.36 12.05
N GLY A 98 -5.46 13.62 12.48
CA GLY A 98 -5.37 13.97 13.89
C GLY A 98 -6.67 13.65 14.65
N LEU A 99 -7.82 14.05 14.07
CA LEU A 99 -9.14 13.76 14.63
C LEU A 99 -9.42 12.26 14.75
N LEU A 100 -9.01 11.48 13.74
CA LEU A 100 -9.22 10.02 13.68
C LEU A 100 -8.63 9.29 14.90
N ARG A 101 -7.58 9.83 15.51
CA ARG A 101 -6.93 9.24 16.71
C ARG A 101 -7.71 9.50 17.99
N THR A 102 -8.53 10.53 18.01
CA THR A 102 -9.32 10.93 19.18
C THR A 102 -10.73 10.37 19.12
N SER A 103 -11.36 10.42 17.95
CA SER A 103 -12.73 9.97 17.74
C SER A 103 -12.90 9.41 16.34
N ILE A 104 -13.71 8.37 16.22
CA ILE A 104 -14.04 7.75 14.94
C ILE A 104 -15.37 8.36 14.44
N PRO A 105 -15.37 9.07 13.31
CA PRO A 105 -16.61 9.56 12.70
C PRO A 105 -17.50 8.39 12.27
N LEU A 106 -18.78 8.43 12.67
CA LEU A 106 -19.74 7.35 12.37
C LEU A 106 -19.88 7.09 10.85
N LYS A 107 -19.87 8.15 10.03
CA LYS A 107 -19.94 8.03 8.56
C LYS A 107 -18.74 7.26 8.00
N LEU A 108 -17.54 7.55 8.48
CA LEU A 108 -16.31 6.86 8.08
C LEU A 108 -16.35 5.38 8.50
N ALA A 109 -16.76 5.10 9.74
CA ALA A 109 -16.92 3.72 10.23
C ALA A 109 -17.91 2.92 9.37
N LYS A 110 -19.06 3.51 8.98
CA LYS A 110 -20.03 2.87 8.06
C LYS A 110 -19.40 2.52 6.71
N HIS A 111 -18.55 3.38 6.15
CA HIS A 111 -17.85 3.10 4.90
C HIS A 111 -16.79 2.00 5.05
N CYS A 112 -16.00 2.01 6.13
CA CYS A 112 -15.07 0.94 6.44
C CYS A 112 -15.79 -0.40 6.60
N GLU A 113 -16.90 -0.44 7.36
CA GLU A 113 -17.71 -1.66 7.53
C GLU A 113 -18.27 -2.15 6.20
N LYS A 114 -18.77 -1.24 5.35
CA LYS A 114 -19.24 -1.60 4.00
C LYS A 114 -18.12 -2.21 3.15
N LEU A 115 -16.91 -1.65 3.21
CA LEU A 115 -15.76 -2.17 2.48
C LEU A 115 -15.34 -3.56 2.99
N MET A 116 -15.37 -3.79 4.30
CA MET A 116 -15.08 -5.10 4.89
C MET A 116 -16.11 -6.17 4.52
N LYS A 117 -17.36 -5.82 4.25
CA LYS A 117 -18.32 -6.80 3.73
C LYS A 117 -17.88 -7.39 2.39
N TYR A 118 -17.15 -6.62 1.58
CA TYR A 118 -16.61 -7.10 0.30
C TYR A 118 -15.50 -8.14 0.43
N THR A 119 -14.92 -8.32 1.63
CA THR A 119 -13.88 -9.33 1.88
C THR A 119 -14.44 -10.69 2.27
N LEU A 120 -15.75 -10.78 2.58
CA LEU A 120 -16.36 -12.01 3.07
C LEU A 120 -16.52 -13.06 1.95
N PRO A 121 -16.53 -14.37 2.28
CA PRO A 121 -16.65 -15.45 1.28
C PRO A 121 -17.95 -15.43 0.46
N THR A 122 -18.94 -14.63 0.87
CA THR A 122 -20.18 -14.38 0.12
C THR A 122 -19.95 -13.64 -1.19
N GLU A 123 -18.83 -12.93 -1.31
CA GLU A 123 -18.48 -12.08 -2.46
C GLU A 123 -17.53 -12.80 -3.39
N SER A 124 -17.55 -12.48 -4.69
CA SER A 124 -16.69 -13.14 -5.69
C SER A 124 -15.19 -13.01 -5.37
N ALA A 125 -14.37 -13.98 -5.79
CA ALA A 125 -12.92 -13.93 -5.53
C ALA A 125 -12.26 -12.66 -6.09
N ASN A 126 -12.69 -12.20 -7.26
CA ASN A 126 -12.24 -10.93 -7.86
C ASN A 126 -12.64 -9.73 -6.98
N THR A 127 -13.89 -9.68 -6.51
CA THR A 127 -14.38 -8.62 -5.61
C THR A 127 -13.61 -8.60 -4.29
N GLN A 128 -13.36 -9.77 -3.69
CA GLN A 128 -12.54 -9.89 -2.48
C GLN A 128 -11.11 -9.39 -2.72
N CYS A 129 -10.47 -9.81 -3.80
CA CYS A 129 -9.12 -9.37 -4.16
C CYS A 129 -9.04 -7.84 -4.32
N GLN A 130 -10.02 -7.24 -5.00
CA GLN A 130 -10.14 -5.78 -5.11
C GLN A 130 -10.34 -5.11 -3.74
N ALA A 131 -11.16 -5.70 -2.87
CA ALA A 131 -11.36 -5.19 -1.52
C ALA A 131 -10.06 -5.25 -0.70
N PHE A 132 -9.31 -6.34 -0.78
CA PHE A 132 -8.01 -6.49 -0.13
C PHE A 132 -7.03 -5.39 -0.55
N ARG A 133 -6.86 -5.17 -1.87
CA ARG A 133 -5.99 -4.11 -2.41
C ARG A 133 -6.37 -2.74 -1.89
N VAL A 134 -7.66 -2.42 -1.94
CA VAL A 134 -8.19 -1.13 -1.49
C VAL A 134 -7.99 -0.95 0.02
N ILE A 135 -8.22 -2.00 0.83
CA ILE A 135 -8.00 -1.93 2.28
C ILE A 135 -6.52 -1.66 2.57
N VAL A 136 -5.61 -2.39 1.93
CA VAL A 136 -4.16 -2.18 2.07
C VAL A 136 -3.79 -0.75 1.68
N GLU A 137 -4.28 -0.26 0.55
CA GLU A 137 -4.06 1.11 0.08
C GLU A 137 -4.55 2.14 1.11
N LEU A 138 -5.79 2.02 1.58
CA LEU A 138 -6.37 2.99 2.52
C LEU A 138 -5.66 2.98 3.88
N VAL A 139 -5.34 1.79 4.41
CA VAL A 139 -4.65 1.66 5.69
C VAL A 139 -3.25 2.24 5.63
N THR A 140 -2.55 2.04 4.51
CA THR A 140 -1.18 2.54 4.32
C THR A 140 -1.12 4.02 3.98
N LEU A 141 -2.13 4.55 3.29
CA LEU A 141 -2.25 5.97 2.96
C LEU A 141 -2.72 6.82 4.16
N PHE A 142 -3.53 6.24 5.05
CA PHE A 142 -4.13 6.95 6.19
C PHE A 142 -3.79 6.29 7.53
N PRO A 143 -2.60 6.57 8.12
CA PRO A 143 -2.21 6.01 9.41
C PRO A 143 -3.24 6.27 10.51
N GLY A 144 -3.66 5.21 11.19
CA GLY A 144 -4.74 5.22 12.19
C GLY A 144 -6.10 4.74 11.66
N LEU A 145 -6.28 4.65 10.33
CA LEU A 145 -7.53 4.12 9.75
C LEU A 145 -7.72 2.62 10.02
N ARG A 146 -6.64 1.86 10.21
CA ARG A 146 -6.68 0.42 10.53
C ARG A 146 -7.69 0.09 11.65
N MET A 147 -7.69 0.89 12.73
CA MET A 147 -8.59 0.66 13.87
C MET A 147 -10.07 0.70 13.51
N ASN A 148 -10.47 1.40 12.44
CA ASN A 148 -11.84 1.41 11.95
C ASN A 148 -12.22 0.09 11.29
N PHE A 149 -11.28 -0.50 10.54
CA PHE A 149 -11.47 -1.81 9.92
C PHE A 149 -11.50 -2.93 10.96
N VAL A 150 -10.59 -2.89 11.94
CA VAL A 150 -10.53 -3.88 13.03
C VAL A 150 -11.81 -3.88 13.88
N ARG A 151 -12.39 -2.69 14.11
CA ARG A 151 -13.66 -2.54 14.85
C ARG A 151 -14.91 -2.90 14.03
N ALA A 152 -14.78 -3.18 12.74
CA ALA A 152 -15.92 -3.56 11.92
C ALA A 152 -16.55 -4.86 12.44
N ARG A 153 -17.88 -4.90 12.56
CA ARG A 153 -18.60 -6.05 13.15
C ARG A 153 -18.28 -7.38 12.47
N CYS A 154 -18.07 -7.35 11.14
CA CYS A 154 -17.76 -8.53 10.36
C CYS A 154 -16.39 -9.15 10.67
N MET A 155 -15.48 -8.45 11.36
CA MET A 155 -14.22 -9.02 11.82
C MET A 155 -14.40 -10.00 12.98
N GLY A 156 -15.51 -9.93 13.71
CA GLY A 156 -15.79 -10.85 14.83
C GLY A 156 -14.71 -10.87 15.92
N GLY A 157 -13.88 -9.82 16.02
CA GLY A 157 -12.75 -9.76 16.95
C GLY A 157 -11.48 -10.49 16.47
N ALA A 158 -11.40 -10.93 15.21
CA ALA A 158 -10.18 -11.49 14.65
C ALA A 158 -9.08 -10.42 14.54
N THR A 159 -7.98 -10.60 15.26
CA THR A 159 -6.82 -9.68 15.24
C THR A 159 -5.52 -10.32 14.78
N SER A 160 -5.42 -11.66 14.79
CA SER A 160 -4.25 -12.37 14.26
C SER A 160 -4.36 -12.61 12.75
N ILE A 161 -3.22 -12.63 12.06
CA ILE A 161 -3.15 -12.85 10.60
C ILE A 161 -3.91 -14.13 10.22
N ASP A 162 -3.65 -15.24 10.90
CA ASP A 162 -4.31 -16.52 10.61
C ASP A 162 -5.83 -16.47 10.82
N ALA A 163 -6.30 -15.83 11.90
CA ALA A 163 -7.73 -15.71 12.16
C ALA A 163 -8.43 -14.87 11.08
N ILE A 164 -7.79 -13.79 10.63
CA ILE A 164 -8.31 -12.92 9.57
C ILE A 164 -8.32 -13.65 8.22
N CYS A 165 -7.22 -14.32 7.87
CA CYS A 165 -7.13 -15.14 6.66
C CYS A 165 -8.19 -16.26 6.66
N MET A 166 -8.40 -16.93 7.79
CA MET A 166 -9.43 -17.97 7.94
C MET A 166 -10.85 -17.41 7.79
N LEU A 167 -11.12 -16.22 8.34
CA LEU A 167 -12.39 -15.53 8.20
C LEU A 167 -12.73 -15.20 6.73
N TRP A 168 -11.73 -14.85 5.93
CA TRP A 168 -11.90 -14.52 4.50
C TRP A 168 -11.71 -15.72 3.55
N SER A 169 -11.33 -16.89 4.09
CA SER A 169 -11.04 -18.09 3.32
C SER A 169 -12.27 -18.64 2.60
N ARG A 170 -12.04 -19.14 1.38
CA ARG A 170 -13.08 -19.76 0.54
C ARG A 170 -12.96 -21.29 0.57
N PRO A 171 -14.06 -22.03 0.77
CA PRO A 171 -13.98 -23.48 0.94
C PRO A 171 -13.76 -24.31 -0.34
N THR A 172 -13.82 -23.75 -1.55
CA THR A 172 -14.11 -24.59 -2.75
C THR A 172 -13.21 -24.47 -3.97
N THR A 173 -12.07 -23.76 -3.93
CA THR A 173 -11.14 -23.70 -5.07
C THR A 173 -9.71 -23.49 -4.61
N SER A 174 -8.73 -24.10 -5.30
CA SER A 174 -7.31 -23.71 -5.17
C SER A 174 -7.21 -22.20 -5.46
N PRO A 175 -6.90 -21.38 -4.45
CA PRO A 175 -6.93 -19.94 -4.63
C PRO A 175 -5.83 -19.53 -5.62
N ASP A 176 -6.17 -18.54 -6.44
CA ASP A 176 -5.21 -17.87 -7.32
C ASP A 176 -4.06 -17.26 -6.48
N GLU A 177 -2.82 -17.32 -6.99
CA GLU A 177 -1.64 -16.89 -6.23
C GLU A 177 -1.72 -15.40 -5.86
N GLU A 178 -2.26 -14.59 -6.77
CA GLU A 178 -2.53 -13.17 -6.54
C GLU A 178 -3.55 -12.98 -5.40
N TRP A 179 -4.63 -13.77 -5.38
CA TRP A 179 -5.61 -13.72 -4.28
C TRP A 179 -4.96 -14.07 -2.94
N VAL A 180 -4.12 -15.12 -2.89
CA VAL A 180 -3.42 -15.53 -1.67
C VAL A 180 -2.50 -14.41 -1.17
N PHE A 181 -1.76 -13.79 -2.08
CA PHE A 181 -0.87 -12.68 -1.76
C PHE A 181 -1.64 -11.49 -1.17
N TRP A 182 -2.68 -11.01 -1.85
CA TRP A 182 -3.45 -9.85 -1.38
C TRP A 182 -4.22 -10.14 -0.10
N ASN A 183 -4.75 -11.35 0.07
CA ASN A 183 -5.36 -11.79 1.31
C ASN A 183 -4.37 -11.68 2.48
N ALA A 184 -3.17 -12.26 2.32
CA ALA A 184 -2.14 -12.23 3.36
C ALA A 184 -1.64 -10.81 3.64
N LEU A 185 -1.48 -9.98 2.60
CA LEU A 185 -1.08 -8.57 2.74
C LEU A 185 -2.14 -7.74 3.47
N ALA A 186 -3.42 -7.89 3.11
CA ALA A 186 -4.52 -7.23 3.79
C ALA A 186 -4.66 -7.70 5.25
N ALA A 187 -4.60 -9.00 5.50
CA ALA A 187 -4.66 -9.55 6.85
C ALA A 187 -3.51 -9.04 7.71
N THR A 188 -2.28 -9.00 7.18
CA THR A 188 -1.12 -8.44 7.87
C THR A 188 -1.32 -6.95 8.17
N SER A 189 -1.85 -6.17 7.22
CA SER A 189 -2.12 -4.74 7.42
C SER A 189 -3.16 -4.45 8.50
N LEU A 190 -4.08 -5.39 8.74
CA LEU A 190 -5.11 -5.28 9.78
C LEU A 190 -4.76 -5.99 11.08
N SER A 191 -3.70 -6.79 11.12
CA SER A 191 -3.26 -7.50 12.32
C SER A 191 -2.44 -6.60 13.25
N ASP A 192 -2.37 -6.99 14.52
CA ASP A 192 -1.45 -6.35 15.46
C ASP A 192 -0.01 -6.80 15.14
N SER A 193 0.83 -5.84 14.74
CA SER A 193 2.19 -6.08 14.25
C SER A 193 3.15 -4.98 14.73
N THR A 194 4.45 -5.20 14.56
CA THR A 194 5.45 -4.14 14.81
C THR A 194 5.14 -2.87 14.02
N LEU A 195 4.62 -3.01 12.79
CA LEU A 195 4.22 -1.88 11.95
C LEU A 195 3.05 -1.09 12.55
N SER A 196 2.01 -1.78 13.07
CA SER A 196 0.91 -1.08 13.73
C SER A 196 1.40 -0.33 14.96
N THR A 197 2.30 -0.91 15.77
CA THR A 197 2.92 -0.21 16.91
C THR A 197 3.73 1.00 16.47
N ILE A 198 4.55 0.89 15.41
CA ILE A 198 5.33 2.02 14.88
C ILE A 198 4.42 3.18 14.47
N LEU A 199 3.26 2.91 13.86
CA LEU A 199 2.43 3.93 13.22
C LEU A 199 1.30 4.45 14.12
N GLU A 200 0.68 3.57 14.91
CA GLU A 200 -0.50 3.89 15.73
C GLU A 200 -0.12 4.57 17.05
N ASP A 201 1.07 4.29 17.60
CA ASP A 201 1.51 4.90 18.87
C ASP A 201 2.09 6.31 18.69
N CYS A 202 2.45 6.70 17.46
CA CYS A 202 3.11 7.98 17.18
C CYS A 202 2.10 9.05 16.75
N SER A 203 2.10 10.23 17.37
CA SER A 203 1.21 11.32 16.96
C SER A 203 1.40 11.73 15.48
N ILE A 204 0.39 12.35 14.86
CA ILE A 204 0.51 12.81 13.47
C ILE A 204 1.70 13.77 13.27
N ALA A 205 1.98 14.62 14.26
CA ALA A 205 3.16 15.48 14.23
C ALA A 205 4.48 14.67 14.24
N GLN A 206 4.54 13.58 14.99
CA GLN A 206 5.71 12.69 15.01
C GLN A 206 5.86 11.87 13.73
N LEU A 207 4.77 11.52 13.05
CA LEU A 207 4.83 10.81 11.76
C LEU A 207 5.58 11.61 10.69
N ILE A 208 5.47 12.94 10.73
CA ILE A 208 6.09 13.85 9.76
C ILE A 208 7.40 14.48 10.26
N SER A 209 7.69 14.38 11.56
CA SER A 209 8.88 14.98 12.16
C SER A 209 10.12 14.13 11.93
N CYS A 210 11.25 14.82 11.81
CA CYS A 210 12.59 14.23 11.85
C CYS A 210 13.31 14.91 13.02
N ASP A 211 13.03 14.43 14.24
CA ASP A 211 13.62 15.01 15.45
C ASP A 211 15.11 14.65 15.55
N ASP A 212 15.94 15.65 15.85
CA ASP A 212 17.38 15.49 16.09
C ASP A 212 17.63 14.54 17.27
N GLY A 213 17.92 13.27 16.99
CA GLY A 213 18.35 12.28 17.98
C GLY A 213 17.44 11.08 18.17
N ARG A 214 16.29 11.01 17.48
CA ARG A 214 15.48 9.79 17.37
C ARG A 214 15.39 9.35 15.92
N LEU A 215 15.26 8.05 15.70
CA LEU A 215 14.97 7.53 14.36
C LEU A 215 13.60 8.04 13.93
N SER A 216 13.55 8.69 12.77
CA SER A 216 12.30 9.09 12.13
C SER A 216 11.44 7.86 11.83
N ILE A 217 10.13 8.05 11.69
CA ILE A 217 9.22 6.94 11.35
C ILE A 217 9.61 6.30 10.01
N SER A 218 10.00 7.11 9.03
CA SER A 218 10.51 6.60 7.75
C SER A 218 11.75 5.72 7.94
N GLU A 219 12.69 6.10 8.79
CA GLU A 219 13.87 5.26 9.09
C GLU A 219 13.49 3.98 9.83
N ARG A 220 12.53 4.03 10.77
CA ARG A 220 12.05 2.83 11.46
C ARG A 220 11.38 1.86 10.47
N LEU A 221 10.60 2.36 9.51
CA LEU A 221 10.00 1.55 8.45
C LEU A 221 11.06 0.95 7.51
N LEU A 222 12.12 1.71 7.18
CA LEU A 222 13.26 1.17 6.42
C LEU A 222 13.97 0.04 7.16
N ILE A 223 14.19 0.19 8.46
CA ILE A 223 14.77 -0.88 9.30
C ILE A 223 13.86 -2.11 9.30
N GLU A 224 12.56 -1.93 9.52
CA GLU A 224 11.60 -3.04 9.52
C GLU A 224 11.52 -3.74 8.15
N HIS A 225 11.60 -2.97 7.06
CA HIS A 225 11.68 -3.49 5.69
C HIS A 225 12.87 -4.46 5.53
N HIS A 226 14.05 -4.12 6.06
CA HIS A 226 15.23 -4.98 6.03
C HIS A 226 15.16 -6.19 6.97
N CYS A 227 14.59 -6.01 8.16
CA CYS A 227 14.67 -7.01 9.23
C CYS A 227 13.56 -8.06 9.17
N SER A 228 12.42 -7.77 8.53
CA SER A 228 11.23 -8.61 8.62
C SER A 228 11.39 -10.01 8.01
N GLY A 229 12.30 -10.20 7.05
CA GLY A 229 12.48 -11.45 6.30
C GLY A 229 11.23 -11.90 5.51
N SER A 230 10.17 -11.10 5.51
CA SER A 230 8.86 -11.41 4.93
C SER A 230 8.55 -10.43 3.82
N ASN A 231 8.33 -10.95 2.61
CA ASN A 231 7.96 -10.13 1.44
C ASN A 231 6.68 -9.32 1.70
N ILE A 232 5.77 -9.84 2.52
CA ILE A 232 4.51 -9.18 2.89
C ILE A 232 4.77 -7.96 3.78
N CYS A 233 5.60 -8.11 4.82
CA CYS A 233 5.95 -6.99 5.69
C CYS A 233 6.75 -5.92 4.93
N SER A 234 7.71 -6.37 4.11
CA SER A 234 8.48 -5.52 3.20
C SER A 234 7.58 -4.68 2.28
N ALA A 235 6.56 -5.29 1.65
CA ALA A 235 5.59 -4.59 0.81
C ALA A 235 4.74 -3.58 1.61
N LEU A 236 4.33 -3.91 2.83
CA LEU A 236 3.63 -2.95 3.70
C LEU A 236 4.51 -1.77 4.08
N CYS A 237 5.78 -1.98 4.42
CA CYS A 237 6.72 -0.89 4.69
C CYS A 237 6.81 0.07 3.51
N VAL A 238 6.95 -0.46 2.28
CA VAL A 238 6.96 0.33 1.05
C VAL A 238 5.70 1.18 0.95
N ARG A 239 4.52 0.59 1.12
CA ARG A 239 3.25 1.33 1.05
C ARG A 239 3.06 2.36 2.15
N TYR A 240 3.47 2.07 3.39
CA TYR A 240 3.42 3.06 4.46
C TYR A 240 4.37 4.23 4.20
N LEU A 241 5.54 3.96 3.60
CA LEU A 241 6.44 5.03 3.15
C LEU A 241 5.77 5.91 2.09
N VAL A 242 5.01 5.34 1.14
CA VAL A 242 4.19 6.13 0.20
C VAL A 242 3.28 7.08 0.96
N GLY A 243 2.45 6.55 1.87
CA GLY A 243 1.47 7.34 2.60
C GLY A 243 2.09 8.45 3.44
N LEU A 244 3.24 8.19 4.09
CA LEU A 244 3.96 9.18 4.88
C LEU A 244 4.63 10.26 4.03
N LEU A 245 5.26 9.89 2.92
CA LEU A 245 5.98 10.82 2.06
C LEU A 245 5.02 11.64 1.17
N ASP A 246 3.81 11.16 0.93
CA ASP A 246 2.74 11.91 0.24
C ASP A 246 2.17 13.04 1.13
N LEU A 247 2.40 13.01 2.45
CA LEU A 247 2.14 14.15 3.31
C LEU A 247 3.16 15.24 3.01
N ALA A 248 2.79 16.19 2.13
CA ALA A 248 3.63 17.23 1.54
C ALA A 248 4.63 17.92 2.50
N ARG A 249 4.31 18.00 3.80
CA ARG A 249 5.18 18.56 4.84
C ARG A 249 6.57 17.91 4.94
N PHE A 250 6.75 16.64 4.57
CA PHE A 250 8.09 16.05 4.55
C PHE A 250 9.02 16.83 3.60
N TRP A 251 8.58 17.08 2.37
CA TRP A 251 9.37 17.72 1.32
C TRP A 251 9.46 19.25 1.42
N LEU A 252 8.63 19.89 2.24
CA LEU A 252 8.66 21.34 2.41
C LEU A 252 9.85 21.84 3.25
N ASP A 253 10.40 20.98 4.09
CA ASP A 253 11.51 21.28 5.00
C ASP A 253 12.83 20.71 4.44
N MET A 254 13.83 21.59 4.37
CA MET A 254 15.14 21.36 3.76
C MET A 254 16.24 21.27 4.83
N SER A 255 15.97 20.55 5.91
CA SER A 255 16.92 20.26 6.97
C SER A 255 17.90 19.14 6.60
N ASP A 256 19.10 19.18 7.18
CA ASP A 256 20.14 18.17 6.96
C ASP A 256 19.68 16.75 7.33
N VAL A 257 18.84 16.63 8.36
CA VAL A 257 18.25 15.34 8.76
C VAL A 257 17.38 14.77 7.64
N LYS A 258 16.51 15.61 7.03
CA LYS A 258 15.66 15.16 5.92
C LYS A 258 16.47 14.82 4.68
N PHE A 259 17.56 15.53 4.42
CA PHE A 259 18.51 15.15 3.36
C PHE A 259 19.15 13.79 3.62
N ALA A 260 19.51 13.48 4.87
CA ALA A 260 20.02 12.16 5.24
C ALA A 260 18.96 11.05 5.10
N VAL A 261 17.72 11.30 5.52
CA VAL A 261 16.60 10.36 5.35
C VAL A 261 16.30 10.13 3.86
N ALA A 262 16.22 11.18 3.05
CA ALA A 262 16.00 11.07 1.61
C ALA A 262 17.11 10.29 0.90
N ARG A 263 18.37 10.45 1.31
CA ARG A 263 19.48 9.62 0.81
C ARG A 263 19.22 8.13 1.09
N LYS A 264 18.81 7.78 2.32
CA LYS A 264 18.49 6.39 2.70
C LYS A 264 17.31 5.85 1.89
N LEU A 265 16.26 6.66 1.70
CA LEU A 265 15.11 6.30 0.87
C LEU A 265 15.50 6.04 -0.58
N CYS A 266 16.32 6.89 -1.20
CA CYS A 266 16.81 6.65 -2.56
C CYS A 266 17.68 5.40 -2.66
N PHE A 267 18.58 5.19 -1.70
CA PHE A 267 19.41 4.00 -1.66
C PHE A 267 18.54 2.74 -1.58
N GLU A 268 17.52 2.77 -0.73
CA GLU A 268 16.60 1.66 -0.59
C GLU A 268 15.76 1.42 -1.83
N MET A 269 15.26 2.49 -2.44
CA MET A 269 14.51 2.39 -3.68
C MET A 269 15.36 1.78 -4.81
N VAL A 270 16.63 2.17 -4.93
CA VAL A 270 17.57 1.55 -5.88
C VAL A 270 17.68 0.04 -5.62
N ARG A 271 17.85 -0.37 -4.36
CA ARG A 271 17.98 -1.77 -3.98
C ARG A 271 16.71 -2.56 -4.33
N ILE A 272 15.53 -2.03 -4.00
CA ILE A 272 14.25 -2.64 -4.36
C ILE A 272 14.13 -2.82 -5.88
N LEU A 273 14.52 -1.81 -6.66
CA LEU A 273 14.49 -1.88 -8.14
C LEU A 273 15.45 -2.94 -8.70
N GLU A 274 16.64 -3.08 -8.11
CA GLU A 274 17.61 -4.12 -8.46
C GLU A 274 17.07 -5.51 -8.08
N ASP A 275 16.45 -5.66 -6.91
CA ASP A 275 15.89 -6.93 -6.43
C ASP A 275 14.73 -7.43 -7.33
N ILE A 276 13.93 -6.53 -7.89
CA ILE A 276 12.87 -6.89 -8.88
C ILE A 276 13.41 -7.03 -10.32
N GLY A 277 14.72 -6.89 -10.51
CA GLY A 277 15.39 -7.08 -11.79
C GLY A 277 15.08 -5.99 -12.83
N VAL A 278 14.78 -4.76 -12.41
CA VAL A 278 14.61 -3.64 -13.34
C VAL A 278 15.94 -3.27 -14.02
N ASP A 279 17.06 -3.58 -13.39
CA ASP A 279 18.39 -3.31 -13.90
C ASP A 279 18.90 -4.36 -14.91
N ILE A 280 18.23 -5.51 -15.04
CA ILE A 280 18.66 -6.58 -15.95
C ILE A 280 18.30 -6.19 -17.40
N LEU A 281 19.33 -6.07 -18.25
CA LEU A 281 19.19 -5.64 -19.66
C LEU A 281 18.60 -6.73 -20.57
N GLU A 282 18.85 -8.00 -20.24
CA GLU A 282 18.47 -9.16 -21.06
C GLU A 282 17.62 -10.11 -20.23
N LEU A 283 16.31 -9.88 -20.20
CA LEU A 283 15.37 -10.82 -19.58
C LEU A 283 14.58 -11.55 -20.65
N GLY A 284 14.48 -12.87 -20.46
CA GLY A 284 13.47 -13.69 -21.09
C GLY A 284 12.05 -13.21 -20.75
N PRO A 285 11.02 -13.86 -21.31
CA PRO A 285 9.63 -13.45 -21.09
C PRO A 285 9.31 -13.35 -19.59
N ILE A 286 8.62 -12.27 -19.20
CA ILE A 286 8.20 -11.93 -17.82
C ILE A 286 7.53 -13.12 -17.10
N ALA A 287 6.93 -14.04 -17.86
CA ALA A 287 6.12 -15.15 -17.40
C ALA A 287 6.81 -16.13 -16.43
N GLU A 288 8.13 -16.09 -16.24
CA GLU A 288 8.86 -16.99 -15.34
C GLU A 288 9.05 -16.45 -13.90
N TRP A 289 8.80 -15.16 -13.64
CA TRP A 289 9.00 -14.53 -12.32
C TRP A 289 7.72 -14.51 -11.46
N GLN A 290 7.00 -15.64 -11.43
CA GLN A 290 5.61 -15.75 -10.94
C GLN A 290 5.41 -15.51 -9.43
N THR A 291 6.43 -15.11 -8.66
CA THR A 291 6.17 -14.77 -7.25
C THR A 291 5.33 -13.49 -7.20
N PRO A 292 4.12 -13.53 -6.63
CA PRO A 292 3.27 -12.34 -6.53
C PRO A 292 4.01 -11.25 -5.74
N PHE A 293 4.10 -10.08 -6.35
CA PHE A 293 4.87 -8.94 -5.86
C PHE A 293 4.04 -7.65 -6.01
N ASP A 294 4.23 -6.72 -5.08
CA ASP A 294 3.49 -5.46 -5.04
C ASP A 294 4.13 -4.37 -5.92
N TYR A 295 4.09 -4.56 -7.24
CA TYR A 295 4.60 -3.60 -8.21
C TYR A 295 3.91 -2.23 -8.07
N ASP A 296 2.61 -2.22 -7.78
CA ASP A 296 1.84 -0.99 -7.59
C ASP A 296 2.38 -0.16 -6.41
N GLY A 297 2.73 -0.81 -5.29
CA GLY A 297 3.32 -0.16 -4.12
C GLY A 297 4.70 0.43 -4.42
N VAL A 298 5.55 -0.31 -5.14
CA VAL A 298 6.89 0.13 -5.55
C VAL A 298 6.82 1.29 -6.55
N ASP A 299 5.92 1.22 -7.54
CA ASP A 299 5.71 2.29 -8.52
C ASP A 299 5.22 3.57 -7.83
N SER A 300 4.28 3.42 -6.88
CA SER A 300 3.76 4.54 -6.07
C SER A 300 4.83 5.20 -5.20
N LEU A 301 5.72 4.41 -4.58
CA LEU A 301 6.84 4.95 -3.81
C LEU A 301 7.82 5.70 -4.69
N ALA A 302 8.16 5.14 -5.86
CA ALA A 302 9.02 5.78 -6.82
C ALA A 302 8.46 7.13 -7.30
N ILE A 303 7.17 7.19 -7.66
CA ILE A 303 6.49 8.45 -8.01
C ILE A 303 6.54 9.45 -6.87
N THR A 304 6.24 9.01 -5.64
CA THR A 304 6.20 9.90 -4.46
C THR A 304 7.57 10.51 -4.20
N LEU A 305 8.64 9.72 -4.32
CA LEU A 305 10.02 10.21 -4.24
C LEU A 305 10.32 11.21 -5.36
N LEU A 306 10.01 10.88 -6.63
CA LEU A 306 10.23 11.79 -7.76
C LEU A 306 9.52 13.13 -7.55
N ASN A 307 8.23 13.12 -7.19
CA ASN A 307 7.46 14.33 -6.91
C ASN A 307 8.08 15.15 -5.77
N GLY A 308 8.54 14.48 -4.71
CA GLY A 308 9.26 15.09 -3.61
C GLY A 308 10.55 15.81 -4.03
N PHE A 309 11.39 15.13 -4.81
CA PHE A 309 12.62 15.73 -5.34
C PHE A 309 12.34 16.87 -6.32
N ALA A 310 11.27 16.81 -7.11
CA ALA A 310 10.87 17.92 -7.97
C ALA A 310 10.63 19.21 -7.16
N ILE A 311 10.02 19.11 -5.96
CA ILE A 311 9.86 20.24 -5.05
C ILE A 311 11.23 20.79 -4.62
N TRP A 312 12.17 19.94 -4.23
CA TRP A 312 13.51 20.38 -3.84
C TRP A 312 14.29 21.02 -5.00
N PHE A 313 14.24 20.45 -6.21
CA PHE A 313 14.88 21.08 -7.38
C PHE A 313 14.27 22.42 -7.76
N SER A 314 12.98 22.64 -7.49
CA SER A 314 12.36 23.94 -7.72
C SER A 314 12.82 25.02 -6.71
N LYS A 315 13.33 24.59 -5.54
CA LYS A 315 13.72 25.48 -4.44
C LYS A 315 15.23 25.68 -4.30
N LEU A 316 16.03 24.70 -4.72
CA LEU A 316 17.49 24.73 -4.60
C LEU A 316 18.15 25.18 -5.90
N GLU A 317 19.17 26.03 -5.79
CA GLU A 317 19.96 26.45 -6.96
C GLU A 317 20.80 25.30 -7.53
N PRO A 318 21.12 25.33 -8.83
CA PRO A 318 21.80 24.22 -9.50
C PRO A 318 23.11 23.71 -8.87
N ASP A 319 23.86 24.59 -8.22
CA ASP A 319 25.14 24.19 -7.62
C ASP A 319 24.94 23.59 -6.22
N ILE A 320 23.79 23.84 -5.59
CA ILE A 320 23.48 23.43 -4.22
C ILE A 320 23.00 21.98 -4.16
N TRP A 321 22.08 21.56 -5.04
CA TRP A 321 21.62 20.16 -5.07
C TRP A 321 22.74 19.19 -5.43
N ALA A 322 23.69 19.59 -6.28
CA ALA A 322 24.80 18.74 -6.70
C ALA A 322 25.73 18.29 -5.55
N ILE A 323 25.79 19.07 -4.47
CA ILE A 323 26.59 18.76 -3.27
C ILE A 323 25.78 18.06 -2.17
N GLN A 324 24.47 17.86 -2.36
CA GLN A 324 23.62 17.26 -1.33
C GLN A 324 23.88 15.74 -1.20
N PRO A 325 23.79 15.20 0.02
CA PRO A 325 24.11 13.80 0.28
C PRO A 325 23.20 12.80 -0.44
N TRP A 326 21.97 13.21 -0.80
CA TRP A 326 21.00 12.37 -1.50
C TRP A 326 21.20 12.36 -3.02
N TYR A 327 21.96 13.31 -3.59
CA TYR A 327 21.94 13.55 -5.03
C TYR A 327 22.48 12.39 -5.87
N GLU A 328 23.60 11.77 -5.47
CA GLU A 328 24.15 10.65 -6.24
C GLU A 328 23.22 9.42 -6.20
N SER A 329 22.61 9.14 -5.04
CA SER A 329 21.61 8.07 -4.93
C SER A 329 20.39 8.35 -5.79
N PHE A 330 19.91 9.60 -5.81
CA PHE A 330 18.82 10.03 -6.67
C PHE A 330 19.17 9.89 -8.16
N ARG A 331 20.39 10.22 -8.56
CA ARG A 331 20.87 10.05 -9.95
C ARG A 331 20.83 8.58 -10.37
N LYS A 332 21.33 7.66 -9.52
CA LYS A 332 21.26 6.22 -9.78
C LYS A 332 19.82 5.72 -9.86
N PHE A 333 18.97 6.12 -8.91
CA PHE A 333 17.53 5.84 -8.91
C PHE A 333 16.87 6.25 -10.24
N LEU A 334 17.10 7.48 -10.68
CA LEU A 334 16.54 8.01 -11.92
C LEU A 334 17.06 7.28 -13.16
N GLN A 335 18.35 6.90 -13.19
CA GLN A 335 18.91 6.10 -14.29
C GLN A 335 18.26 4.72 -14.39
N ILE A 336 17.96 4.07 -13.27
CA ILE A 336 17.29 2.77 -13.26
C ILE A 336 15.87 2.91 -13.79
N LEU A 337 15.08 3.88 -13.31
CA LEU A 337 13.69 4.10 -13.76
C LEU A 337 13.52 4.45 -15.24
N ARG A 338 14.59 4.90 -15.89
CA ARG A 338 14.60 5.22 -17.32
C ARG A 338 14.95 4.03 -18.21
N ARG A 339 15.22 2.86 -17.62
CA ARG A 339 15.44 1.64 -18.40
C ARG A 339 14.13 1.17 -19.01
N PRO A 340 14.15 0.55 -20.20
CA PRO A 340 12.94 0.02 -20.84
C PRO A 340 12.12 -0.89 -19.92
N ARG A 341 12.81 -1.70 -19.11
CA ARG A 341 12.17 -2.61 -18.16
C ARG A 341 11.32 -1.91 -17.10
N SER A 342 11.72 -0.71 -16.67
CA SER A 342 10.91 0.10 -15.75
C SER A 342 9.59 0.51 -16.37
N ALA A 343 9.55 0.81 -17.67
CA ALA A 343 8.30 1.19 -18.34
C ALA A 343 7.28 0.03 -18.38
N GLU A 344 7.76 -1.21 -18.33
CA GLU A 344 6.91 -2.41 -18.27
C GLU A 344 6.41 -2.70 -16.85
N LEU A 345 7.30 -2.64 -15.85
CA LEU A 345 7.00 -3.03 -14.47
C LEU A 345 6.42 -1.88 -13.63
N LEU A 346 6.87 -0.64 -13.89
CA LEU A 346 6.63 0.56 -13.09
C LEU A 346 6.30 1.74 -14.03
N PRO A 347 5.21 1.64 -14.81
CA PRO A 347 4.95 2.54 -15.93
C PRO A 347 4.82 4.00 -15.49
N ASN A 348 4.25 4.27 -14.31
CA ASN A 348 3.96 5.64 -13.90
C ASN A 348 5.23 6.37 -13.44
N SER A 349 6.07 5.71 -12.63
CA SER A 349 7.36 6.26 -12.19
C SER A 349 8.34 6.38 -13.35
N SER A 350 8.34 5.42 -14.29
CA SER A 350 9.16 5.52 -15.50
C SER A 350 8.75 6.72 -16.36
N ASP A 351 7.45 6.92 -16.60
CA ASP A 351 6.95 8.08 -17.34
C ASP A 351 7.30 9.41 -16.64
N CYS A 352 7.15 9.46 -15.31
CA CYS A 352 7.54 10.61 -14.50
C CYS A 352 9.05 10.90 -14.60
N ALA A 353 9.90 9.88 -14.49
CA ALA A 353 11.36 9.98 -14.61
C ALA A 353 11.80 10.47 -16.01
N MET A 354 11.10 10.02 -17.05
CA MET A 354 11.34 10.39 -18.45
C MET A 354 10.89 11.80 -18.78
N LYS A 355 9.82 12.31 -18.18
CA LYS A 355 9.28 13.66 -18.49
C LYS A 355 9.83 14.74 -17.57
N GLY A 356 9.91 14.47 -16.26
CA GLY A 356 10.15 15.49 -15.24
C GLY A 356 11.61 15.89 -15.06
N PHE A 357 12.57 15.03 -15.41
CA PHE A 357 13.96 15.17 -14.95
C PHE A 357 15.01 15.20 -16.08
N ASN A 358 14.62 15.43 -17.33
CA ASN A 358 15.55 15.44 -18.47
C ASN A 358 16.59 16.56 -18.38
N ASN A 359 16.20 17.70 -17.81
CA ASN A 359 17.09 18.86 -17.64
C ASN A 359 18.10 18.66 -16.51
N ILE A 360 17.82 17.70 -15.61
CA ILE A 360 18.55 17.48 -14.37
C ILE A 360 19.66 16.44 -14.60
N VAL A 361 19.27 15.27 -15.07
CA VAL A 361 20.19 14.24 -15.51
C VAL A 361 19.83 13.98 -16.97
N PRO A 362 20.65 14.39 -17.94
CA PRO A 362 20.39 14.05 -19.32
C PRO A 362 20.26 12.53 -19.46
N ALA A 363 19.29 12.07 -20.23
CA ALA A 363 19.17 10.66 -20.55
C ALA A 363 20.43 10.25 -21.33
N VAL A 364 21.39 9.63 -20.64
CA VAL A 364 22.50 8.97 -21.30
C VAL A 364 21.94 7.65 -21.80
N TYR A 365 21.34 7.69 -22.98
CA TYR A 365 21.19 6.48 -23.78
C TYR A 365 22.62 6.07 -24.13
N GLN A 366 23.23 5.24 -23.28
CA GLN A 366 24.38 4.50 -23.74
C GLN A 366 23.86 3.65 -24.89
N ASP A 367 24.37 3.93 -26.08
CA ASP A 367 24.16 3.22 -27.34
C ASP A 367 24.63 1.74 -27.25
N VAL A 368 24.29 1.03 -26.18
CA VAL A 368 24.63 -0.38 -25.97
C VAL A 368 23.90 -1.25 -27.00
N GLU A 369 22.68 -0.86 -27.41
CA GLU A 369 22.01 -1.51 -28.55
C GLU A 369 22.77 -1.32 -29.86
N LEU A 370 23.44 -0.18 -30.04
CA LEU A 370 24.26 0.10 -31.22
C LEU A 370 25.55 -0.72 -31.18
N GLN A 371 26.12 -0.97 -30.01
CA GLN A 371 27.33 -1.79 -29.88
C GLN A 371 27.06 -3.29 -30.07
N VAL A 372 25.95 -3.81 -29.55
CA VAL A 372 25.54 -5.21 -29.81
C VAL A 372 25.14 -5.43 -31.27
N ALA A 373 24.51 -4.44 -31.91
CA ALA A 373 24.24 -4.47 -33.35
C ALA A 373 25.52 -4.37 -34.19
N MET A 374 26.52 -3.59 -33.75
CA MET A 374 27.82 -3.48 -34.44
C MET A 374 28.67 -4.75 -34.27
N ASP A 375 28.67 -5.37 -33.10
CA ASP A 375 29.41 -6.61 -32.84
C ASP A 375 28.74 -7.82 -33.52
N SER A 376 27.42 -7.79 -33.75
CA SER A 376 26.73 -8.78 -34.61
C SER A 376 26.92 -8.53 -36.11
N ALA A 377 27.37 -7.33 -36.51
CA ALA A 377 27.55 -6.95 -37.92
C ALA A 377 28.99 -7.19 -38.44
N GLU A 378 29.95 -7.59 -37.60
CA GLU A 378 31.31 -7.94 -38.05
C GLU A 378 31.41 -9.32 -38.75
N GLY A 379 30.27 -9.94 -39.08
CA GLY A 379 30.18 -11.07 -39.99
C GLY A 379 30.33 -10.68 -41.47
N THR A 380 31.58 -10.50 -41.92
CA THR A 380 32.05 -10.44 -43.33
C THR A 380 31.73 -9.17 -44.15
N PRO A 381 32.75 -8.45 -44.68
CA PRO A 381 32.52 -7.24 -45.46
C PRO A 381 32.09 -7.59 -46.90
N SER A 382 30.89 -7.17 -47.30
CA SER A 382 30.50 -7.12 -48.71
C SER A 382 29.77 -5.82 -49.06
N ALA A 383 30.42 -5.04 -49.92
CA ALA A 383 29.91 -3.98 -50.79
C ALA A 383 29.14 -2.78 -50.18
N LYS A 384 29.91 -1.69 -50.00
CA LYS A 384 29.57 -0.26 -50.18
C LYS A 384 28.10 0.06 -50.51
N ASN A 385 27.38 0.65 -49.55
CA ASN A 385 26.34 1.64 -49.83
C ASN A 385 26.31 2.69 -48.72
N THR A 386 26.65 3.92 -49.08
CA THR A 386 26.66 5.11 -48.23
C THR A 386 25.25 5.69 -48.19
N VAL A 387 24.57 5.60 -47.05
CA VAL A 387 23.34 6.36 -46.78
C VAL A 387 23.66 7.39 -45.71
N LYS A 388 23.60 8.68 -46.07
CA LYS A 388 23.65 9.79 -45.12
C LYS A 388 22.27 9.92 -44.47
N MET A 389 22.20 9.77 -43.15
CA MET A 389 21.05 10.25 -42.37
C MET A 389 21.48 11.53 -41.66
N ASP A 390 20.88 12.65 -42.05
CA ASP A 390 20.93 13.91 -41.33
C ASP A 390 19.88 13.87 -40.22
N LEU A 391 20.32 13.73 -38.97
CA LEU A 391 19.48 13.91 -37.79
C LEU A 391 19.61 15.36 -37.31
N ASN A 392 18.60 16.16 -37.63
CA ASN A 392 18.45 17.53 -37.15
C ASN A 392 17.24 17.58 -36.20
N CYS A 393 17.47 17.39 -34.90
CA CYS A 393 16.44 17.59 -33.88
C CYS A 393 16.62 18.98 -33.28
N SER A 394 15.67 19.87 -33.59
CA SER A 394 15.57 21.21 -33.03
C SER A 394 15.01 21.15 -31.59
N ASN A 395 15.74 21.72 -30.65
CA ASN A 395 15.26 21.99 -29.29
C ASN A 395 14.35 23.22 -29.30
N ASN A 396 13.07 23.02 -28.97
CA ASN A 396 12.17 24.08 -28.51
C ASN A 396 11.02 23.43 -27.73
N SER A 397 11.07 23.45 -26.40
CA SER A 397 9.90 23.34 -25.52
C SER A 397 10.27 23.69 -24.08
N MET A 398 10.04 24.95 -23.72
CA MET A 398 10.13 25.46 -22.35
C MET A 398 8.93 26.40 -22.19
N SER A 399 7.76 25.84 -21.84
CA SER A 399 6.58 26.62 -21.46
C SER A 399 5.46 25.87 -20.71
N SER A 400 5.61 24.58 -20.37
CA SER A 400 4.46 23.80 -19.84
C SER A 400 4.52 23.37 -18.36
N LEU A 401 5.37 23.96 -17.51
CA LEU A 401 5.45 23.60 -16.08
C LEU A 401 5.12 24.75 -15.11
N GLN A 402 4.44 25.81 -15.56
CA GLN A 402 4.18 27.01 -14.74
C GLN A 402 2.71 27.44 -14.61
N SER A 403 1.72 26.64 -14.99
CA SER A 403 0.31 26.96 -14.74
C SER A 403 -0.31 25.98 -13.75
N ASN A 404 -0.32 26.33 -12.46
CA ASN A 404 -1.37 26.03 -11.47
C ASN A 404 -0.94 26.43 -10.05
N ILE A 405 -0.56 27.69 -9.84
CA ILE A 405 -0.75 28.39 -8.56
C ILE A 405 -1.01 29.85 -8.93
N GLN A 406 -2.28 30.26 -8.93
CA GLN A 406 -2.67 31.64 -9.10
C GLN A 406 -3.57 32.02 -7.93
N GLU A 407 -3.02 32.86 -7.04
CA GLU A 407 -3.75 33.57 -5.99
C GLU A 407 -4.89 34.40 -6.60
N PRO A 408 -6.07 34.46 -5.97
CA PRO A 408 -7.13 35.35 -6.40
C PRO A 408 -6.75 36.81 -6.06
N GLN A 409 -6.67 37.67 -7.07
CA GLN A 409 -6.63 39.12 -6.88
C GLN A 409 -8.06 39.67 -6.98
N ASP A 410 -8.47 40.41 -5.94
CA ASP A 410 -9.69 41.21 -5.88
C ASP A 410 -9.72 42.27 -7.00
N PRO A 411 -10.82 42.41 -7.75
CA PRO A 411 -11.00 43.50 -8.68
C PRO A 411 -12.12 44.42 -8.17
N ASP A 412 -11.80 45.45 -7.40
CA ASP A 412 -12.66 46.63 -7.29
C ASP A 412 -11.90 47.79 -6.64
N GLU A 413 -11.26 48.64 -7.45
CA GLU A 413 -11.12 50.07 -7.16
C GLU A 413 -10.52 50.78 -8.38
N GLN A 414 -11.37 51.55 -9.09
CA GLN A 414 -11.10 52.83 -9.77
C GLN A 414 -11.84 52.95 -11.12
N ALA A 415 -12.94 53.70 -11.12
CA ALA A 415 -13.09 54.89 -11.97
C ALA A 415 -14.42 55.57 -11.64
N GLY A 416 -14.36 56.85 -11.29
CA GLY A 416 -15.52 57.62 -10.85
C GLY A 416 -16.27 58.38 -11.96
N SER A 417 -17.31 59.06 -11.47
CA SER A 417 -17.85 60.36 -11.92
C SER A 417 -18.38 60.48 -13.35
N VAL A 418 -19.71 60.64 -13.50
CA VAL A 418 -20.38 61.90 -13.88
C VAL A 418 -21.87 61.66 -14.22
N HIS A 419 -22.70 62.57 -13.68
CA HIS A 419 -24.06 63.02 -14.06
C HIS A 419 -25.36 62.33 -13.58
N GLU A 420 -26.07 63.13 -12.76
CA GLU A 420 -27.51 63.21 -12.55
C GLU A 420 -28.36 63.07 -13.82
N SER A 421 -29.50 62.35 -13.72
CA SER A 421 -30.85 62.90 -13.95
C SER A 421 -31.95 61.85 -13.69
N GLN A 422 -32.77 62.14 -12.68
CA GLN A 422 -34.22 61.96 -12.54
C GLN A 422 -35.01 60.82 -13.24
N SER A 423 -35.87 60.23 -12.40
CA SER A 423 -37.27 59.83 -12.61
C SER A 423 -37.58 58.38 -12.96
N GLY A 424 -38.58 57.84 -12.27
CA GLY A 424 -39.51 56.85 -12.83
C GLY A 424 -39.65 55.55 -12.04
N ASP A 425 -40.71 55.48 -11.24
CA ASP A 425 -41.28 54.28 -10.62
C ASP A 425 -41.35 53.07 -11.57
N SER A 426 -41.15 51.85 -11.05
CA SER A 426 -42.19 50.80 -11.05
C SER A 426 -41.72 49.46 -10.45
N HIS A 427 -42.67 48.87 -9.73
CA HIS A 427 -42.71 47.53 -9.13
C HIS A 427 -42.39 46.37 -10.09
N SER A 428 -41.75 45.31 -9.58
CA SER A 428 -42.25 43.91 -9.58
C SER A 428 -41.15 42.96 -9.08
N LEU A 429 -41.32 42.39 -7.89
CA LEU A 429 -41.67 40.98 -7.63
C LEU A 429 -40.51 39.98 -7.80
N ALA A 430 -40.06 39.53 -6.63
CA ALA A 430 -39.22 38.38 -6.39
C ALA A 430 -39.87 37.07 -6.86
N SER A 431 -39.03 36.13 -7.29
CA SER A 431 -39.32 34.71 -7.21
C SER A 431 -38.02 33.96 -7.00
N ASP A 432 -37.73 33.72 -5.72
CA ASP A 432 -36.79 32.71 -5.26
C ASP A 432 -37.37 31.32 -5.55
N THR A 433 -36.54 30.43 -6.08
CA THR A 433 -36.78 28.98 -6.05
C THR A 433 -35.45 28.30 -5.78
N GLU A 434 -35.13 28.13 -4.50
CA GLU A 434 -34.12 27.19 -4.04
C GLU A 434 -34.74 25.78 -4.05
N ALA A 435 -34.10 24.87 -4.78
CA ALA A 435 -34.42 23.45 -4.76
C ALA A 435 -33.65 22.79 -3.59
N VAL A 436 -34.39 22.40 -2.56
CA VAL A 436 -33.91 21.54 -1.47
C VAL A 436 -34.05 20.09 -1.94
N GLU A 437 -32.93 19.44 -2.24
CA GLU A 437 -32.87 17.98 -2.42
C GLU A 437 -32.81 17.31 -1.05
N SER A 438 -33.94 16.79 -0.60
CA SER A 438 -34.03 15.90 0.56
C SER A 438 -33.92 14.45 0.10
N GLU A 439 -32.76 13.82 0.34
CA GLU A 439 -32.61 12.36 0.25
C GLU A 439 -33.36 11.71 1.43
N GLN A 440 -34.49 11.07 1.15
CA GLN A 440 -35.19 10.18 2.08
C GLN A 440 -34.57 8.79 1.99
N GLU A 441 -33.78 8.40 3.00
CA GLU A 441 -33.39 7.01 3.23
C GLU A 441 -34.64 6.23 3.72
N ILE A 442 -34.98 5.16 3.00
CA ILE A 442 -36.01 4.19 3.36
C ILE A 442 -35.41 3.25 4.42
N GLU A 443 -35.83 3.41 5.68
CA GLU A 443 -35.61 2.42 6.73
C GLU A 443 -36.60 1.26 6.54
N GLU A 444 -36.11 0.08 6.15
CA GLU A 444 -36.86 -1.17 6.23
C GLU A 444 -36.78 -1.73 7.66
N ASP A 445 -37.86 -1.52 8.42
CA ASP A 445 -38.15 -2.23 9.67
C ASP A 445 -38.49 -3.70 9.38
N ILE A 446 -37.60 -4.62 9.75
CA ILE A 446 -37.92 -6.04 9.83
C ILE A 446 -38.31 -6.37 11.28
N SER A 447 -39.61 -6.35 11.56
CA SER A 447 -40.17 -6.97 12.77
C SER A 447 -40.35 -8.48 12.53
N SER A 448 -39.56 -9.33 13.17
CA SER A 448 -39.81 -10.77 13.23
C SER A 448 -40.65 -11.09 14.46
N GLN A 449 -41.95 -11.34 14.25
CA GLN A 449 -42.85 -11.91 15.24
C GLN A 449 -42.72 -13.43 15.34
N ASP A 450 -42.63 -13.82 16.60
CA ASP A 450 -42.90 -15.08 17.26
C ASP A 450 -44.07 -15.91 16.69
N SER A 451 -43.82 -17.20 16.45
CA SER A 451 -44.86 -18.23 16.52
C SER A 451 -44.22 -19.58 16.86
N GLY A 452 -44.37 -19.99 18.11
CA GLY A 452 -44.12 -21.36 18.53
C GLY A 452 -45.16 -22.33 17.97
N ASP A 453 -44.75 -23.58 17.74
CA ASP A 453 -45.65 -24.70 17.91
C ASP A 453 -44.92 -25.96 18.40
N LYS A 454 -45.62 -26.68 19.27
CA LYS A 454 -45.21 -27.86 20.01
C LYS A 454 -45.38 -29.10 19.15
N THR A 455 -44.47 -30.07 19.22
CA THR A 455 -44.86 -31.48 19.16
C THR A 455 -43.94 -32.34 20.04
N GLN A 456 -44.57 -33.30 20.70
CA GLN A 456 -44.13 -34.04 21.87
C GLN A 456 -44.00 -35.54 21.52
N ARG A 457 -42.98 -36.22 22.07
CA ARG A 457 -42.83 -37.69 22.30
C ARG A 457 -42.73 -38.59 21.05
N VAL A 458 -41.89 -39.63 21.00
CA VAL A 458 -41.87 -40.84 21.85
C VAL A 458 -40.45 -41.45 21.97
N ALA A 459 -40.23 -42.15 23.08
CA ALA A 459 -39.00 -42.78 23.57
C ALA A 459 -38.74 -44.22 23.10
N SER A 460 -37.47 -44.66 23.19
CA SER A 460 -36.95 -45.99 23.62
C SER A 460 -35.44 -46.05 23.31
N GLY A 461 -34.49 -46.51 24.12
CA GLY A 461 -34.45 -47.12 25.45
C GLY A 461 -33.11 -47.89 25.58
N ALA A 462 -32.47 -47.81 26.77
CA ALA A 462 -31.48 -48.71 27.42
C ALA A 462 -30.15 -49.06 26.66
N GLU A 463 -28.97 -49.30 27.25
CA GLU A 463 -28.52 -49.97 28.50
C GLU A 463 -27.13 -49.38 28.90
N SER A 464 -26.93 -48.81 30.10
CA SER A 464 -26.34 -49.40 31.32
C SER A 464 -25.03 -50.20 31.17
N HIS A 465 -23.92 -49.67 31.72
CA HIS A 465 -22.99 -50.42 32.58
C HIS A 465 -22.02 -49.47 33.34
N THR A 466 -22.18 -49.41 34.66
CA THR A 466 -21.15 -49.10 35.66
C THR A 466 -20.69 -50.44 36.28
N PRO A 467 -19.53 -50.56 36.97
CA PRO A 467 -19.40 -50.05 38.36
C PRO A 467 -17.98 -49.60 38.82
N ASP A 468 -17.98 -48.94 39.99
CA ASP A 468 -16.98 -48.97 41.09
C ASP A 468 -15.56 -48.43 40.84
N SER A 469 -14.83 -47.81 41.78
CA SER A 469 -15.06 -47.44 43.19
C SER A 469 -13.90 -46.50 43.63
N ASP A 470 -13.97 -46.07 44.90
CA ASP A 470 -12.87 -45.64 45.77
C ASP A 470 -12.63 -44.14 46.00
N ALA A 471 -13.32 -43.69 47.06
CA ALA A 471 -12.94 -42.59 47.91
C ALA A 471 -11.64 -42.89 48.70
N ARG A 472 -10.76 -41.89 48.81
CA ARG A 472 -9.85 -41.74 49.96
C ARG A 472 -9.77 -40.29 50.41
N ASN A 473 -10.06 -40.12 51.70
CA ASN A 473 -9.75 -38.98 52.55
C ASN A 473 -8.28 -38.55 52.44
N LEU A 474 -8.03 -37.25 52.63
CA LEU A 474 -7.05 -36.74 53.60
C LEU A 474 -7.31 -35.25 53.87
N GLN A 475 -7.64 -34.95 55.13
CA GLN A 475 -7.51 -33.62 55.74
C GLN A 475 -6.03 -33.27 55.85
N TYR A 476 -5.68 -31.99 55.68
CA TYR A 476 -4.86 -31.24 56.64
C TYR A 476 -5.12 -29.73 56.47
N GLU A 477 -5.39 -29.10 57.60
CA GLU A 477 -5.39 -27.66 57.85
C GLU A 477 -3.99 -27.08 57.59
N THR A 478 -3.87 -25.85 57.10
CA THR A 478 -3.38 -24.71 57.89
C THR A 478 -3.46 -23.39 57.11
N GLU A 479 -3.75 -22.36 57.89
CA GLU A 479 -3.90 -20.94 57.62
C GLU A 479 -2.67 -20.30 56.95
N GLU A 480 -2.88 -19.26 56.14
CA GLU A 480 -2.25 -17.96 56.40
C GLU A 480 -2.88 -16.84 55.54
N ASP A 481 -3.18 -15.76 56.24
CA ASP A 481 -3.79 -14.51 55.80
C ASP A 481 -2.90 -13.71 54.84
N ILE A 482 -3.46 -13.21 53.74
CA ILE A 482 -3.09 -11.89 53.20
C ILE A 482 -4.36 -11.13 52.81
N SER A 483 -4.68 -10.17 53.68
CA SER A 483 -5.64 -9.09 53.49
C SER A 483 -5.13 -8.09 52.43
N LEU A 484 -5.90 -7.83 51.38
CA LEU A 484 -5.91 -6.54 50.71
C LEU A 484 -7.37 -6.09 50.47
N GLN A 485 -7.65 -4.93 51.04
CA GLN A 485 -8.94 -4.28 51.13
C GLN A 485 -9.50 -3.92 49.75
N SER A 486 -10.73 -4.35 49.48
CA SER A 486 -11.59 -3.80 48.44
C SER A 486 -12.44 -2.70 49.05
N ASP A 487 -12.16 -1.44 48.74
CA ASP A 487 -13.09 -0.35 49.00
C ASP A 487 -14.17 -0.33 47.91
N LYS A 488 -15.35 -0.82 48.28
CA LYS A 488 -16.62 -0.54 47.60
C LYS A 488 -17.37 0.48 48.46
N GLY A 489 -17.53 1.70 47.93
CA GLY A 489 -18.34 2.77 48.50
C GLY A 489 -19.43 3.19 47.52
N ASN A 490 -20.68 2.95 47.93
CA ASN A 490 -21.94 3.11 47.21
C ASN A 490 -22.34 4.54 46.78
N ASN A 491 -23.18 4.57 45.73
CA ASN A 491 -24.48 5.25 45.57
C ASN A 491 -24.65 6.78 45.30
N ILE A 492 -25.42 7.00 44.22
CA ILE A 492 -26.58 7.90 44.03
C ILE A 492 -26.30 9.41 44.00
N THR A 493 -26.49 10.03 42.83
CA THR A 493 -27.60 10.97 42.55
C THR A 493 -27.62 11.33 41.06
N ALA A 494 -28.83 11.30 40.50
CA ALA A 494 -29.17 11.84 39.20
C ALA A 494 -29.70 13.27 39.37
N GLU A 495 -29.76 13.99 38.25
CA GLU A 495 -30.31 15.34 38.04
C GLU A 495 -29.42 16.51 38.48
N MET A 496 -28.95 17.28 37.50
CA MET A 496 -29.34 18.67 37.32
C MET A 496 -28.87 19.17 35.95
N ASP A 497 -29.80 19.78 35.22
CA ASP A 497 -29.55 20.67 34.10
C ASP A 497 -28.57 21.78 34.49
N ASN A 498 -27.74 22.22 33.54
CA ASN A 498 -27.50 23.64 33.30
C ASN A 498 -26.71 23.83 32.01
N ASP A 499 -27.30 24.65 31.14
CA ASP A 499 -26.63 25.49 30.16
C ASP A 499 -25.42 26.21 30.79
N ASP A 500 -24.32 26.31 30.04
CA ASP A 500 -23.68 27.61 29.84
C ASP A 500 -22.57 27.53 28.77
N ASN A 501 -22.75 28.39 27.76
CA ASN A 501 -21.71 28.86 26.88
C ASN A 501 -20.62 29.55 27.72
N SER A 502 -19.38 29.09 27.60
CA SER A 502 -18.22 29.94 27.90
C SER A 502 -17.11 29.70 26.88
N GLU A 503 -17.13 30.58 25.89
CA GLU A 503 -16.00 31.12 25.14
C GLU A 503 -14.74 31.19 26.03
N PHE A 504 -13.69 30.47 25.63
CA PHE A 504 -12.40 30.45 26.31
C PHE A 504 -11.37 31.07 25.36
N ASP A 505 -11.17 32.38 25.50
CA ASP A 505 -10.00 33.07 24.96
C ASP A 505 -8.77 32.67 25.79
N MET A 506 -7.84 31.95 25.16
CA MET A 506 -6.54 31.63 25.73
C MET A 506 -5.48 32.49 25.04
N GLU A 507 -5.28 33.68 25.60
CA GLU A 507 -4.16 34.57 25.32
C GLU A 507 -2.89 33.94 25.93
N LEU A 508 -1.99 33.43 25.07
CA LEU A 508 -0.69 32.90 25.49
C LEU A 508 0.39 33.97 25.30
N ASP A 509 0.70 34.65 26.40
CA ASP A 509 1.95 35.38 26.56
C ASP A 509 3.12 34.40 26.71
N LEU A 510 4.05 34.41 25.74
CA LEU A 510 5.35 33.76 25.87
C LEU A 510 6.47 34.77 25.56
N GLU A 511 6.87 35.50 26.61
CA GLU A 511 8.15 36.20 26.66
C GLU A 511 9.30 35.19 26.85
N SER A 512 10.13 35.10 25.81
CA SER A 512 11.60 35.21 25.83
C SER A 512 12.33 34.92 27.15
N LYS A 513 13.17 33.88 27.14
CA LYS A 513 14.53 33.95 27.72
C LYS A 513 15.50 33.07 26.94
N ALA A 514 16.38 33.74 26.22
CA ALA A 514 17.57 33.18 25.62
C ALA A 514 18.59 32.83 26.71
N ASP A 515 19.20 31.65 26.63
CA ASP A 515 20.51 31.41 27.20
C ASP A 515 21.35 30.61 26.20
N ALA A 516 22.38 31.26 25.68
CA ALA A 516 23.29 30.75 24.66
C ALA A 516 24.46 30.05 25.35
N GLY A 517 24.39 28.72 25.46
CA GLY A 517 25.43 27.86 26.00
C GLY A 517 26.08 27.00 24.92
N ASP A 518 27.24 27.46 24.46
CA ASP A 518 28.26 26.81 23.63
C ASP A 518 28.24 25.25 23.63
N SER A 519 27.78 24.65 22.54
CA SER A 519 27.76 23.19 22.31
C SER A 519 28.35 22.81 20.94
N ARG A 520 29.36 23.54 20.47
CA ARG A 520 30.14 23.18 19.27
C ARG A 520 31.48 22.57 19.68
N ASN A 521 31.50 21.33 20.19
CA ASN A 521 32.75 20.52 20.17
C ASN A 521 32.63 19.01 20.52
N ILE A 522 31.43 18.41 20.62
CA ILE A 522 31.33 16.97 20.98
C ILE A 522 31.02 16.04 19.78
N TYR A 523 30.62 16.58 18.62
CA TYR A 523 30.14 15.74 17.49
C TYR A 523 31.20 15.28 16.48
N ARG A 524 32.50 15.50 16.73
CA ARG A 524 33.55 15.05 15.79
C ARG A 524 34.01 13.61 16.00
N ASP A 525 33.72 13.01 17.16
CA ASP A 525 34.25 11.68 17.51
C ASP A 525 33.23 10.53 17.40
N VAL A 526 31.95 10.83 17.11
CA VAL A 526 30.90 9.78 16.96
C VAL A 526 30.67 9.38 15.50
N VAL A 527 31.13 10.18 14.53
CA VAL A 527 30.94 9.91 13.08
C VAL A 527 32.01 8.96 12.50
N SER A 528 32.98 8.52 13.30
CA SER A 528 34.02 7.55 12.87
C SER A 528 33.64 6.09 13.10
N ALA A 529 32.49 5.81 13.73
CA ALA A 529 31.97 4.45 13.88
C ALA A 529 31.15 4.04 12.65
N ASN A 530 31.85 3.80 11.53
CA ASN A 530 31.35 3.00 10.42
C ASN A 530 30.87 1.65 10.97
N ILE A 531 29.58 1.39 10.86
CA ILE A 531 29.01 0.05 10.98
C ILE A 531 29.46 -0.72 9.73
N ASN A 532 30.63 -1.36 9.80
CA ASN A 532 30.98 -2.46 8.91
C ASN A 532 30.16 -3.67 9.35
N TYR A 533 29.03 -3.93 8.67
CA TYR A 533 28.44 -5.26 8.65
C TYR A 533 29.32 -6.16 7.75
N THR A 534 30.33 -6.78 8.35
CA THR A 534 31.02 -7.91 7.74
C THR A 534 30.19 -9.17 8.00
N ILE A 535 29.48 -9.65 6.98
CA ILE A 535 28.89 -10.99 6.99
C ILE A 535 30.04 -12.00 6.93
N HIS A 536 30.36 -12.62 8.07
CA HIS A 536 31.24 -13.79 8.11
C HIS A 536 30.47 -15.00 7.56
N ASN A 537 30.74 -15.35 6.30
CA ASN A 537 30.46 -16.67 5.76
C ASN A 537 31.60 -17.62 6.17
N ASP A 538 31.45 -18.28 7.31
CA ASP A 538 32.27 -19.45 7.66
C ASP A 538 31.46 -20.73 7.38
N PHE A 539 31.62 -21.25 6.17
CA PHE A 539 31.37 -22.66 5.86
C PHE A 539 32.70 -23.40 5.90
N SER A 540 32.98 -24.06 7.03
CA SER A 540 33.89 -25.20 7.10
C SER A 540 33.40 -26.17 8.16
N GLY A 541 32.91 -27.32 7.72
CA GLY A 541 32.40 -28.43 8.52
C GLY A 541 31.80 -29.49 7.61
#